data_AF-A0A7W7SXG7-F1
#
_entry.id   AF-A0A7W7SXG7-F1
#
_cell.length_a   1.000
_cell.length_b   1.000
_cell.length_c   1.000
_cell.angle_alpha   90.00
_cell.angle_beta   90.00
_cell.angle_gamma   90.00
#
_symmetry.space_group_name_H-M   'P 1'
#
loop_
_entity.id
_entity.type
_entity.pdbx_description
1 polymer ?
#
loop_
_entity_poly.entity_id
_entity_poly.type
_entity_poly.pdbx_seq_one_letter_code
_entity_poly.pdbx_strand_id
1 'polypeptide(L)'
;MTPPRVLEISRLLWVASALVGMLRFVVQLADRDMLIDELLRQNPGLGQDEIDLTVNGSIVVGLLFGGLLVLVYALLSRRMLSGRNWARVVLTVFGAIGVFVGLGRSLLVVSGAAAAAGVAVTAVDVVAGLVTAALDGTAAVLMYRSASSAYFAAVTRARAVGGVV
;
A
#
# COMPACT_ATOMS: atom_id res chain seq x y z
N MET A 1 25.27 -15.83 -1.18
CA MET A 1 25.03 -15.29 0.18
C MET A 1 23.55 -15.37 0.44
N THR A 2 23.12 -16.11 1.45
CA THR A 2 21.72 -16.19 1.84
C THR A 2 21.31 -14.89 2.55
N PRO A 3 20.18 -14.27 2.20
CA PRO A 3 19.73 -13.07 2.88
C PRO A 3 19.42 -13.36 4.36
N PRO A 4 19.77 -12.47 5.29
CA PRO A 4 19.45 -12.65 6.71
C PRO A 4 17.92 -12.70 6.93
N ARG A 5 17.49 -13.57 7.86
CA ARG A 5 16.06 -13.82 8.20
C ARG A 5 15.25 -12.55 8.50
N VAL A 6 15.92 -11.48 8.96
CA VAL A 6 15.32 -10.15 9.19
C VAL A 6 14.78 -9.52 7.90
N LEU A 7 15.46 -9.70 6.76
CA LEU A 7 15.02 -9.19 5.46
C LEU A 7 13.84 -9.99 4.90
N GLU A 8 13.77 -11.29 5.20
CA GLU A 8 12.63 -12.13 4.82
C GLU A 8 11.37 -11.75 5.61
N ILE A 9 11.52 -11.44 6.90
CA ILE A 9 10.44 -10.91 7.74
C ILE A 9 9.99 -9.54 7.19
N SER A 10 10.90 -8.63 6.89
CA SER A 10 10.57 -7.33 6.28
C SER A 10 9.82 -7.48 4.95
N ARG A 11 10.24 -8.43 4.09
CA ARG A 11 9.52 -8.78 2.86
C ARG A 11 8.07 -9.20 3.13
N LEU A 12 7.87 -10.05 4.14
CA LEU A 12 6.53 -10.51 4.53
C LEU A 12 5.68 -9.37 5.08
N LEU A 13 6.25 -8.46 5.89
CA LEU A 13 5.50 -7.30 6.41
C LEU A 13 5.04 -6.37 5.28
N TRP A 14 5.89 -6.10 4.28
CA TRP A 14 5.50 -5.27 3.13
C TRP A 14 4.37 -5.89 2.32
N VAL A 15 4.42 -7.21 2.09
CA VAL A 15 3.35 -7.91 1.38
C VAL A 15 2.08 -7.96 2.24
N ALA A 16 2.20 -8.20 3.55
CA ALA A 16 1.07 -8.20 4.46
C ALA A 16 0.39 -6.82 4.52
N SER A 17 1.15 -5.73 4.56
CA SER A 17 0.65 -4.36 4.51
C SER A 17 -0.13 -4.09 3.22
N ALA A 18 0.44 -4.47 2.06
CA ALA A 18 -0.24 -4.35 0.78
C ALA A 18 -1.54 -5.17 0.71
N LEU A 19 -1.54 -6.38 1.30
CA LEU A 19 -2.73 -7.22 1.38
C LEU A 19 -3.81 -6.64 2.29
N VAL A 20 -3.43 -6.05 3.44
CA VAL A 20 -4.38 -5.35 4.32
C VAL A 20 -5.00 -4.15 3.61
N GLY A 21 -4.19 -3.35 2.91
CA GLY A 21 -4.67 -2.25 2.08
C GLY A 21 -5.62 -2.72 0.98
N MET A 22 -5.28 -3.82 0.30
CA MET A 22 -6.11 -4.42 -0.74
C MET A 22 -7.43 -4.95 -0.17
N LEU A 23 -7.41 -5.66 0.95
CA LEU A 23 -8.61 -6.19 1.58
C LEU A 23 -9.57 -5.06 1.97
N ARG A 24 -9.05 -3.99 2.55
CA ARG A 24 -9.83 -2.79 2.85
C ARG A 24 -10.45 -2.18 1.59
N PHE A 25 -9.66 -2.05 0.53
CA PHE A 25 -10.14 -1.53 -0.75
C PHE A 25 -11.27 -2.39 -1.32
N VAL A 26 -11.15 -3.73 -1.23
CA VAL A 26 -12.21 -4.66 -1.67
C VAL A 26 -13.47 -4.51 -0.82
N VAL A 27 -13.34 -4.39 0.50
CA VAL A 27 -14.49 -4.15 1.39
C VAL A 27 -15.19 -2.84 1.03
N GLN A 28 -14.41 -1.79 0.73
CA GLN A 28 -14.95 -0.51 0.32
C GLN A 28 -15.64 -0.57 -1.06
N LEU A 29 -15.12 -1.37 -1.99
CA LEU A 29 -15.75 -1.62 -3.29
C LEU A 29 -17.03 -2.48 -3.19
N ALA A 30 -17.11 -3.34 -2.18
CA ALA A 30 -18.29 -4.17 -1.94
C ALA A 30 -19.46 -3.36 -1.38
N ASP A 31 -19.20 -2.16 -0.84
CA ASP A 31 -20.21 -1.21 -0.35
C ASP A 31 -20.86 -0.47 -1.53
N ARG A 32 -21.72 -1.21 -2.25
CA ARG A 32 -22.32 -0.80 -3.52
C ARG A 32 -23.19 0.44 -3.37
N ASP A 33 -23.88 0.58 -2.24
CA ASP A 33 -24.77 1.71 -1.95
C ASP A 33 -23.98 3.02 -1.86
N MET A 34 -22.80 2.99 -1.22
CA MET A 34 -21.92 4.15 -1.16
C MET A 34 -21.43 4.60 -2.55
N LEU A 35 -21.14 3.65 -3.44
CA LEU A 35 -20.71 3.94 -4.82
C LEU A 35 -21.85 4.55 -5.66
N ILE A 36 -23.06 4.02 -5.49
CA ILE A 36 -24.26 4.52 -6.18
C ILE A 36 -24.59 5.94 -5.72
N ASP A 37 -24.58 6.19 -4.41
CA ASP A 37 -24.82 7.53 -3.84
C ASP A 37 -23.80 8.55 -4.32
N GLU A 38 -22.52 8.18 -4.41
CA GLU A 38 -21.48 9.06 -4.92
C GLU A 38 -21.64 9.35 -6.42
N LEU A 39 -22.01 8.35 -7.22
CA LEU A 39 -22.31 8.51 -8.64
C LEU A 39 -23.52 9.42 -8.88
N LEU A 40 -24.58 9.27 -8.09
CA LEU A 40 -25.77 10.12 -8.17
C LEU A 40 -25.50 11.56 -7.73
N ARG A 41 -24.61 11.79 -6.74
CA ARG A 41 -24.16 13.15 -6.39
C ARG A 41 -23.39 13.81 -7.51
N GLN A 42 -22.53 13.06 -8.20
CA GLN A 42 -21.70 13.60 -9.28
C GLN A 42 -22.49 13.77 -10.59
N ASN A 43 -23.42 12.85 -10.88
CA ASN A 43 -24.23 12.84 -12.08
C ASN A 43 -25.69 12.43 -11.77
N PRO A 44 -26.54 13.36 -11.30
CA PRO A 44 -27.91 13.06 -10.88
C PRO A 44 -28.86 12.67 -12.03
N GLY A 45 -28.41 12.74 -13.29
CA GLY A 45 -29.21 12.42 -14.48
C GLY A 45 -28.97 11.03 -15.07
N LEU A 46 -28.15 10.18 -14.44
CA LEU A 46 -27.85 8.83 -14.97
C LEU A 46 -29.05 7.90 -14.84
N GLY A 47 -29.32 7.14 -15.91
CA GLY A 47 -30.28 6.04 -15.87
C GLY A 47 -29.74 4.86 -15.05
N GLN A 48 -30.64 4.02 -14.49
CA GLN A 48 -30.25 2.85 -13.68
C GLN A 48 -29.28 1.91 -14.42
N ASP A 49 -29.49 1.68 -15.71
CA ASP A 49 -28.63 0.83 -16.53
C ASP A 49 -27.19 1.38 -16.64
N GLU A 50 -27.06 2.71 -16.70
CA GLU A 50 -25.77 3.39 -16.83
C GLU A 50 -25.02 3.43 -15.50
N ILE A 51 -25.76 3.54 -14.37
CA ILE A 51 -25.23 3.39 -13.02
C ILE A 51 -24.69 1.98 -12.82
N ASP A 52 -25.46 0.93 -13.15
CA ASP A 52 -25.03 -0.46 -12.98
C ASP A 52 -23.79 -0.81 -13.81
N LEU A 53 -23.74 -0.34 -15.07
CA LEU A 53 -22.56 -0.49 -15.93
C LEU A 53 -21.34 0.23 -15.37
N THR A 54 -21.52 1.45 -14.87
CA THR A 54 -20.42 2.26 -14.32
C THR A 54 -19.87 1.66 -13.03
N VAL A 55 -20.75 1.23 -12.11
CA VAL A 55 -20.38 0.56 -10.86
C VAL A 55 -19.63 -0.74 -11.14
N ASN A 56 -20.15 -1.59 -12.03
CA ASN A 56 -19.47 -2.85 -12.36
C ASN A 56 -18.11 -2.61 -13.04
N GLY A 57 -18.03 -1.64 -13.96
CA GLY A 57 -16.77 -1.27 -14.61
C GLY A 57 -15.73 -0.75 -13.63
N SER A 58 -16.12 0.13 -12.71
CA SER A 58 -15.23 0.67 -11.68
C SER A 58 -14.78 -0.38 -10.67
N ILE A 59 -15.64 -1.35 -10.31
CA ILE A 59 -15.26 -2.49 -9.47
C ILE A 59 -14.16 -3.33 -10.14
N VAL A 60 -14.34 -3.70 -11.41
CA VAL A 60 -13.37 -4.54 -12.15
C VAL A 60 -12.04 -3.81 -12.31
N VAL A 61 -12.06 -2.54 -12.73
CA VAL A 61 -10.84 -1.73 -12.89
C VAL A 61 -10.13 -1.55 -11.54
N GLY A 62 -10.90 -1.30 -10.48
CA GLY A 62 -10.37 -1.20 -9.12
C GLY A 62 -9.67 -2.48 -8.67
N LEU A 63 -10.30 -3.63 -8.86
CA LEU A 63 -9.72 -4.94 -8.52
C LEU A 63 -8.43 -5.22 -9.30
N LEU A 64 -8.41 -4.93 -10.60
CA LEU A 64 -7.21 -5.08 -11.43
C LEU A 64 -6.08 -4.17 -10.94
N PHE A 65 -6.38 -2.92 -10.63
CA PHE A 65 -5.39 -1.95 -10.15
C PHE A 65 -4.85 -2.32 -8.76
N GLY A 66 -5.73 -2.72 -7.84
CA GLY A 66 -5.34 -3.19 -6.51
C GLY A 66 -4.49 -4.46 -6.57
N GLY A 67 -4.86 -5.43 -7.41
CA GLY A 67 -4.06 -6.63 -7.66
C GLY A 67 -2.68 -6.31 -8.25
N LEU A 68 -2.61 -5.37 -9.20
CA LEU A 68 -1.36 -4.88 -9.77
C LEU A 68 -0.46 -4.26 -8.69
N LEU A 69 -1.01 -3.45 -7.78
CA LEU A 69 -0.24 -2.88 -6.67
C LEU A 69 0.35 -3.96 -5.76
N VAL A 70 -0.44 -4.97 -5.37
CA VAL A 70 0.06 -6.11 -4.58
C VAL A 70 1.19 -6.83 -5.31
N LEU A 71 1.05 -7.04 -6.61
CA LEU A 71 2.09 -7.65 -7.45
C LEU A 71 3.37 -6.79 -7.47
N VAL A 72 3.24 -5.47 -7.62
CA VAL A 72 4.36 -4.53 -7.59
C VAL A 72 5.10 -4.59 -6.24
N TYR A 73 4.38 -4.59 -5.12
CA TYR A 73 4.98 -4.77 -3.79
C TYR A 73 5.69 -6.12 -3.65
N ALA A 74 5.09 -7.20 -4.15
CA ALA A 74 5.71 -8.53 -4.15
C ALA A 74 7.00 -8.57 -5.00
N LEU A 75 7.02 -7.92 -6.17
CA LEU A 75 8.18 -7.84 -7.04
C LEU A 75 9.29 -6.95 -6.45
N LEU A 76 8.94 -5.79 -5.89
CA LEU A 76 9.87 -4.89 -5.21
C LEU A 76 10.52 -5.55 -4.01
N SER A 77 9.73 -6.28 -3.20
CA SER A 77 10.24 -6.97 -2.03
C SER A 77 11.17 -8.15 -2.40
N ARG A 78 10.92 -8.84 -3.53
CA ARG A 78 11.89 -9.80 -4.10
C ARG A 78 13.15 -9.11 -4.61
N ARG A 79 13.01 -7.95 -5.29
CA ARG A 79 14.15 -7.13 -5.74
C ARG A 79 14.98 -6.60 -4.57
N MET A 80 14.38 -6.33 -3.42
CA MET A 80 15.09 -5.93 -2.19
C MET A 80 16.09 -7.00 -1.73
N LEU A 81 15.71 -8.28 -1.75
CA LEU A 81 16.58 -9.39 -1.35
C LEU A 81 17.83 -9.55 -2.23
N SER A 82 17.79 -9.03 -3.45
CA SER A 82 18.92 -9.07 -4.40
C SER A 82 20.02 -8.02 -4.14
N GLY A 83 19.91 -7.24 -3.06
CA GLY A 83 20.93 -6.27 -2.66
C GLY A 83 20.85 -4.90 -3.35
N ARG A 84 19.77 -4.59 -4.08
CA ARG A 84 19.63 -3.30 -4.79
C ARG A 84 19.09 -2.22 -3.86
N ASN A 85 19.89 -1.19 -3.60
CA ASN A 85 19.52 -0.07 -2.73
C ASN A 85 18.34 0.76 -3.25
N TRP A 86 18.13 0.85 -4.57
CA TRP A 86 16.98 1.56 -5.15
C TRP A 86 15.62 0.98 -4.73
N ALA A 87 15.51 -0.35 -4.60
CA ALA A 87 14.27 -1.00 -4.18
C ALA A 87 13.86 -0.60 -2.75
N ARG A 88 14.84 -0.27 -1.91
CA ARG A 88 14.61 0.20 -0.53
C ARG A 88 13.98 1.58 -0.53
N VAL A 89 14.54 2.51 -1.31
CA VAL A 89 14.03 3.88 -1.43
C VAL A 89 12.59 3.86 -1.95
N VAL A 90 12.32 3.06 -2.99
CA VAL A 90 10.98 2.94 -3.57
C VAL A 90 9.99 2.39 -2.55
N LEU A 91 10.31 1.30 -1.85
CA LEU A 91 9.43 0.73 -0.80
C LEU A 91 9.14 1.76 0.30
N THR A 92 10.14 2.53 0.74
CA THR A 92 9.92 3.56 1.76
C THR A 92 9.10 4.73 1.27
N VAL A 93 9.25 5.15 0.01
CA VAL A 93 8.40 6.20 -0.56
C VAL A 93 6.96 5.72 -0.64
N PHE A 94 6.74 4.50 -1.13
CA PHE A 94 5.40 3.91 -1.24
C PHE A 94 4.75 3.70 0.13
N GLY A 95 5.48 3.18 1.13
CA GLY A 95 4.97 3.06 2.49
C GLY A 95 4.73 4.42 3.14
N ALA A 96 5.61 5.40 2.95
CA ALA A 96 5.40 6.75 3.46
C ALA A 96 4.15 7.40 2.84
N ILE A 97 3.91 7.22 1.55
CA ILE A 97 2.67 7.66 0.89
C ILE A 97 1.47 6.92 1.47
N GLY A 98 1.53 5.61 1.64
CA GLY A 98 0.46 4.80 2.24
C GLY A 98 0.09 5.29 3.65
N VAL A 99 1.11 5.52 4.49
CA VAL A 99 0.97 6.12 5.83
C VAL A 99 0.37 7.51 5.75
N PHE A 100 0.87 8.37 4.86
CA PHE A 100 0.38 9.74 4.72
C PHE A 100 -1.09 9.80 4.28
N VAL A 101 -1.49 8.94 3.34
CA VAL A 101 -2.88 8.79 2.91
C VAL A 101 -3.75 8.25 4.05
N GLY A 102 -3.27 7.24 4.79
CA GLY A 102 -3.99 6.66 5.93
C GLY A 102 -4.18 7.63 7.09
N LEU A 103 -3.14 8.39 7.43
CA LEU A 103 -3.17 9.41 8.47
C LEU A 103 -3.95 10.66 8.03
N GLY A 104 -3.82 11.08 6.79
CA GLY A 104 -4.59 12.19 6.22
C GLY A 104 -6.09 11.93 6.28
N ARG A 105 -6.52 10.70 5.93
CA ARG A 105 -7.91 10.28 6.10
C ARG A 105 -8.35 10.29 7.56
N SER A 106 -7.51 9.77 8.46
CA SER A 106 -7.79 9.79 9.91
C SER A 106 -7.93 11.20 10.46
N LEU A 107 -7.08 12.14 10.03
CA LEU A 107 -7.13 13.55 10.42
C LEU A 107 -8.38 14.25 9.89
N LEU A 108 -8.85 13.92 8.68
CA LEU A 108 -10.12 14.41 8.15
C LEU A 108 -11.31 13.95 9.00
N VAL A 109 -11.29 12.73 9.56
CA VAL A 109 -12.32 12.26 10.50
C VAL A 109 -12.30 13.06 11.79
N VAL A 110 -11.13 13.15 12.42
CA VAL A 110 -10.97 13.74 13.75
C VAL A 110 -11.26 15.25 13.72
N SER A 111 -10.97 15.92 12.61
CA SER A 111 -11.26 17.36 12.42
C SER A 111 -12.72 17.66 12.10
N GLY A 112 -13.58 16.66 11.89
CA GLY A 112 -14.96 16.85 11.41
C GLY A 112 -15.06 17.31 9.95
N ALA A 113 -13.93 17.58 9.29
CA ALA A 113 -13.88 17.97 7.88
C ALA A 113 -14.35 16.85 6.95
N ALA A 114 -14.21 15.59 7.35
CA ALA A 114 -14.78 14.44 6.62
C ALA A 114 -16.32 14.55 6.51
N ALA A 115 -17.00 14.94 7.59
CA ALA A 115 -18.45 15.15 7.58
C ALA A 115 -18.84 16.36 6.73
N ALA A 116 -18.06 17.45 6.78
CA ALA A 116 -18.27 18.64 5.95
C ALA A 116 -18.01 18.39 4.46
N ALA A 117 -17.14 17.42 4.12
CA ALA A 117 -16.82 17.01 2.76
C ALA A 117 -17.70 15.86 2.24
N GLY A 118 -18.67 15.37 3.03
CA GLY A 118 -19.52 14.24 2.65
C GLY A 118 -18.79 12.88 2.58
N VAL A 119 -17.58 12.80 3.15
CA VAL A 119 -16.77 11.59 3.14
C VAL A 119 -17.10 10.76 4.38
N ALA A 120 -17.80 9.64 4.18
CA ALA A 120 -18.02 8.66 5.24
C ALA A 120 -16.69 7.98 5.59
N VAL A 121 -16.22 8.14 6.83
CA VAL A 121 -15.05 7.42 7.33
C VAL A 121 -15.45 6.61 8.55
N THR A 122 -15.23 5.31 8.47
CA THR A 122 -15.68 4.35 9.48
C THR A 122 -14.61 4.10 10.55
N ALA A 123 -14.99 3.51 11.69
CA ALA A 123 -14.01 3.07 12.69
C ALA A 123 -13.01 2.03 12.11
N VAL A 124 -13.47 1.21 11.15
CA VAL A 124 -12.64 0.24 10.43
C VAL A 124 -11.56 0.93 9.61
N ASP A 125 -11.88 2.08 9.00
CA ASP A 125 -10.93 2.87 8.22
C ASP A 125 -9.77 3.42 9.05
N VAL A 126 -10.06 3.85 10.29
CA VAL A 126 -9.04 4.36 11.21
C VAL A 126 -8.15 3.22 11.70
N VAL A 127 -8.74 2.10 12.16
CA VAL A 127 -8.00 0.94 12.65
C VAL A 127 -7.11 0.36 11.56
N ALA A 128 -7.64 0.17 10.35
CA ALA A 128 -6.85 -0.33 9.23
C ALA A 128 -5.70 0.62 8.87
N GLY A 129 -5.92 1.93 8.92
CA GLY A 129 -4.86 2.92 8.69
C GLY A 129 -3.72 2.82 9.71
N LEU A 130 -4.07 2.67 11.00
CA LEU A 130 -3.09 2.48 12.07
C LEU A 130 -2.32 1.17 11.94
N VAL A 131 -2.99 0.07 11.60
CA VAL A 131 -2.35 -1.24 11.38
C VAL A 131 -1.37 -1.17 10.20
N THR A 132 -1.79 -0.62 9.06
CA THR A 132 -0.91 -0.42 7.89
C THR A 132 0.30 0.44 8.27
N ALA A 133 0.09 1.53 9.02
CA ALA A 133 1.19 2.39 9.45
C ALA A 133 2.17 1.71 10.40
N ALA A 134 1.68 0.89 11.33
CA ALA A 134 2.53 0.09 12.21
C ALA A 134 3.34 -0.96 11.42
N LEU A 135 2.71 -1.61 10.43
CA LEU A 135 3.39 -2.58 9.56
C LEU A 135 4.49 -1.92 8.71
N ASP A 136 4.18 -0.81 8.05
CA ASP A 136 5.14 -0.09 7.20
C ASP A 136 6.29 0.51 8.03
N GLY A 137 5.97 1.09 9.19
CA GLY A 137 6.97 1.60 10.13
C GLY A 137 7.91 0.50 10.63
N THR A 138 7.36 -0.64 11.04
CA THR A 138 8.16 -1.78 11.51
C THR A 138 9.00 -2.36 10.37
N ALA A 139 8.44 -2.49 9.16
CA ALA A 139 9.14 -2.97 7.98
C ALA A 139 10.31 -2.05 7.61
N ALA A 140 10.11 -0.73 7.67
CA ALA A 140 11.14 0.27 7.42
C ALA A 140 12.26 0.19 8.47
N VAL A 141 11.92 0.12 9.76
CA VAL A 141 12.91 0.00 10.85
C VAL A 141 13.76 -1.27 10.70
N LEU A 142 13.13 -2.42 10.42
CA LEU A 142 13.85 -3.68 10.18
C LEU A 142 14.75 -3.60 8.94
N MET A 143 14.32 -2.87 7.92
CA MET A 143 15.11 -2.65 6.71
C MET A 143 16.36 -1.80 6.96
N TYR A 144 16.30 -0.82 7.87
CA TYR A 144 17.42 0.07 8.22
C TYR A 144 18.30 -0.39 9.39
N ARG A 145 17.95 -1.49 10.06
CA ARG A 145 18.79 -2.05 11.13
C ARG A 145 20.19 -2.43 10.63
N SER A 146 21.20 -2.30 11.50
CA SER A 146 22.63 -2.47 11.18
C SER A 146 22.99 -3.82 10.55
N ALA A 147 22.31 -4.90 10.90
CA ALA A 147 22.49 -6.22 10.29
C ALA A 147 22.13 -6.23 8.78
N SER A 148 21.12 -5.45 8.40
CA SER A 148 20.65 -5.29 7.03
C SER A 148 21.65 -4.46 6.22
N SER A 149 22.10 -3.31 6.76
CA SER A 149 23.08 -2.43 6.09
C SER A 149 24.44 -3.11 5.88
N ALA A 150 24.88 -3.96 6.81
CA ALA A 150 26.09 -4.77 6.66
C ALA A 150 26.01 -5.74 5.46
N TYR A 151 24.87 -6.42 5.27
CA TYR A 151 24.64 -7.29 4.12
C TYR A 151 24.68 -6.50 2.79
N PHE A 152 24.00 -5.36 2.72
CA PHE A 152 24.01 -4.51 1.52
C PHE A 152 25.41 -3.95 1.21
N ALA A 153 26.19 -3.58 2.23
CA ALA A 153 27.57 -3.13 2.09
C ALA A 153 28.51 -4.26 1.63
N ALA A 154 28.26 -5.51 2.06
CA ALA A 154 29.00 -6.68 1.60
C ALA A 154 28.69 -7.00 0.13
N VAL A 155 27.42 -6.98 -0.28
CA VAL A 155 27.01 -7.23 -1.68
C VAL A 155 27.52 -6.15 -2.63
N THR A 156 27.49 -4.88 -2.20
CA THR A 156 28.01 -3.76 -2.99
C THR A 156 29.52 -3.88 -3.20
N ARG A 157 30.28 -4.23 -2.13
CA ARG A 157 31.72 -4.49 -2.23
C ARG A 157 32.05 -5.66 -3.13
N ALA A 158 31.33 -6.78 -3.03
CA ALA A 158 31.56 -7.95 -3.87
C ALA A 158 31.38 -7.64 -5.37
N ARG A 159 30.39 -6.80 -5.74
CA ARG A 159 30.21 -6.33 -7.12
C ARG A 159 31.33 -5.41 -7.59
N ALA A 160 31.80 -4.50 -6.74
CA ALA A 160 32.90 -3.60 -7.08
C ALA A 160 34.21 -4.36 -7.33
N VAL A 161 34.45 -5.45 -6.59
CA VAL A 161 35.64 -6.30 -6.77
C VAL A 161 35.51 -7.21 -7.98
N GLY A 162 34.32 -7.77 -8.25
CA GLY A 162 34.09 -8.66 -9.39
C GLY A 162 33.94 -7.96 -10.75
N GLY A 163 33.86 -6.62 -10.79
CA GLY A 163 33.84 -5.82 -12.02
C GLY A 163 35.20 -5.26 -12.43
N VAL A 164 36.27 -5.62 -11.72
CA VAL A 164 37.66 -5.17 -11.96
C VAL A 164 38.53 -6.31 -12.53
N VAL A 165 37.90 -7.43 -12.94
CA VAL A 165 38.53 -8.54 -13.67
C VAL A 165 37.82 -8.68 -15.01
#